data_AF-A0A4R5KC88-F1
#
_entry.id   AF-A0A4R5KC88-F1
#
_cell.length_a   1.000
_cell.length_b   1.000
_cell.length_c   1.000
_cell.angle_alpha   90.00
_cell.angle_beta   90.00
_cell.angle_gamma   90.00
#
_symmetry.space_group_name_H-M   'P 1'
#
loop_
_entity.id
_entity.type
_entity.pdbx_description
1 polymer ?
#
loop_
_entity_poly.entity_id
_entity_poly.type
_entity_poly.pdbx_seq_one_letter_code
_entity_poly.pdbx_strand_id
1 'polypeptide(L)'
;DPPQRLFPTIHAALVEVSLRPQGPLAFAFGIYLSAVSQRMALSAYPGRRKYTDAWALSPVRKRYGWSFEQSVSTVLNQVDIGKVGPKIAVMPGPKRVDTITVNRSLSGTGSRYVGTTLLGRIIATGQGSQSRIRWENACMTQVDDAVPVRLRPTLARLVAACSDDDRVRSAWLEGSFASGLEDEWSDIDLHLLVDEPNAFNAVEWLESITPLVLADSIPGLFGAFICLTPEWVHIDLVVHSRAAELAQDTPRRVLIDKDSLIGRDTARTSDVGSPYFPGRQVQIFLYSMGTAVASLHRGDLIAVSQTTAMMRDHLLVQLMLAENGIGNEAGPKRLTGRLNSEQMACLRGLPSLGVNEPSQREALEAIASAYLGRAHRLAGSCHADWPAELERATKRLWADELGIGL
;
A
#
# COMPACT_ATOMS: atom_id res chain seq x y z
N ASP A 1 51.70 -31.07 -35.65
CA ASP A 1 51.14 -31.72 -34.45
C ASP A 1 51.94 -31.45 -33.18
N PRO A 2 51.37 -30.61 -32.32
CA PRO A 2 51.47 -30.76 -30.87
C PRO A 2 50.07 -30.66 -30.19
N PRO A 3 49.93 -30.98 -28.89
CA PRO A 3 49.00 -32.01 -28.41
C PRO A 3 47.59 -31.50 -28.05
N GLN A 4 46.59 -32.36 -28.31
CA GLN A 4 45.23 -32.23 -27.81
C GLN A 4 45.22 -32.28 -26.28
N ARG A 5 44.79 -31.18 -25.65
CA ARG A 5 44.37 -31.19 -24.24
C ARG A 5 42.92 -31.65 -24.16
N LEU A 6 42.73 -32.86 -23.65
CA LEU A 6 41.43 -33.37 -23.19
C LEU A 6 40.99 -32.55 -21.98
N PHE A 7 39.89 -31.82 -22.12
CA PHE A 7 39.12 -31.32 -20.97
C PHE A 7 38.18 -32.43 -20.49
N PRO A 8 38.05 -32.67 -19.18
CA PRO A 8 37.06 -33.61 -18.67
C PRO A 8 35.66 -32.99 -18.78
N THR A 9 34.79 -33.65 -19.54
CA THR A 9 33.34 -33.40 -19.51
C THR A 9 32.82 -33.83 -18.15
N ILE A 10 32.50 -32.87 -17.27
CA ILE A 10 31.76 -33.15 -16.04
C ILE A 10 30.29 -33.24 -16.43
N HIS A 11 29.76 -34.46 -16.49
CA HIS A 11 28.31 -34.69 -16.44
C HIS A 11 27.84 -34.42 -15.00
N ALA A 12 27.19 -33.27 -14.79
CA ALA A 12 26.41 -33.04 -13.58
C ALA A 12 25.13 -33.89 -13.67
N ALA A 13 25.11 -35.02 -12.97
CA ALA A 13 23.87 -35.72 -12.66
C ALA A 13 23.07 -34.86 -11.67
N LEU A 14 21.89 -34.40 -12.09
CA LEU A 14 20.92 -33.80 -11.18
C LEU A 14 20.36 -34.91 -10.30
N VAL A 15 20.78 -34.96 -9.03
CA VAL A 15 20.07 -35.72 -8.00
C VAL A 15 18.95 -34.82 -7.50
N GLU A 16 17.73 -35.09 -7.96
CA GLU A 16 16.53 -34.42 -7.46
C GLU A 16 16.21 -34.95 -6.06
N VAL A 17 16.70 -34.24 -5.02
CA VAL A 17 16.31 -34.53 -3.64
C VAL A 17 15.01 -33.81 -3.35
N SER A 18 13.88 -34.52 -3.49
CA SER A 18 12.58 -34.03 -3.05
C SER A 18 12.49 -34.11 -1.52
N LEU A 19 12.84 -33.03 -0.84
CA LEU A 19 12.49 -32.83 0.57
C LEU A 19 11.23 -31.99 0.64
N ARG A 20 10.11 -32.60 1.09
CA ARG A 20 8.94 -31.85 1.55
C ARG A 20 9.21 -31.41 2.99
N PRO A 21 9.42 -30.11 3.29
CA PRO A 21 9.57 -29.69 4.67
C PRO A 21 8.21 -29.28 5.23
N GLN A 22 7.79 -29.92 6.31
CA GLN A 22 6.78 -29.35 7.20
C GLN A 22 7.50 -28.74 8.41
N GLY A 23 7.37 -27.43 8.57
CA GLY A 23 7.71 -26.74 9.81
C GLY A 23 8.83 -25.68 9.71
N PRO A 24 8.90 -24.81 10.73
CA PRO A 24 9.68 -23.56 10.70
C PRO A 24 11.22 -23.74 10.69
N LEU A 25 11.74 -24.94 10.97
CA LEU A 25 13.18 -25.23 10.96
C LEU A 25 13.79 -25.35 9.55
N ALA A 26 12.98 -25.64 8.53
CA ALA A 26 13.46 -25.73 7.15
C ALA A 26 13.80 -24.37 6.52
N PHE A 27 13.16 -23.30 7.01
CA PHE A 27 13.36 -21.94 6.52
C PHE A 27 14.69 -21.34 7.01
N ALA A 28 15.09 -21.64 8.24
CA ALA A 28 16.38 -21.22 8.80
C ALA A 28 17.58 -21.87 8.09
N PHE A 29 17.43 -23.11 7.62
CA PHE A 29 18.49 -23.83 6.89
C PHE A 29 18.68 -23.30 5.45
N GLY A 30 17.60 -22.85 4.80
CA GLY A 30 17.65 -22.20 3.48
C GLY A 30 18.35 -20.83 3.51
N ILE A 31 18.13 -20.04 4.55
CA ILE A 31 18.79 -18.74 4.75
C ILE A 31 20.30 -18.93 5.00
N TYR A 32 20.67 -19.95 5.78
CA TYR A 32 22.07 -20.26 6.07
C TYR A 32 22.85 -20.70 4.82
N LEU A 33 22.27 -21.53 3.96
CA LEU A 33 22.90 -21.96 2.70
C LEU A 33 23.03 -20.82 1.67
N SER A 34 22.07 -19.91 1.62
CA SER A 34 22.13 -18.71 0.78
C SER A 34 23.26 -17.76 1.20
N ALA A 35 23.42 -17.53 2.51
CA ALA A 35 24.50 -16.72 3.07
C ALA A 35 25.90 -17.33 2.85
N VAL A 36 26.03 -18.66 2.93
CA VAL A 36 27.29 -19.37 2.65
C VAL A 36 27.64 -19.33 1.15
N SER A 37 26.63 -19.44 0.27
CA SER A 37 26.83 -19.34 -1.19
C SER A 37 27.26 -17.94 -1.63
N GLN A 38 26.67 -16.87 -1.06
CA GLN A 38 27.11 -15.49 -1.30
C GLN A 38 28.52 -15.20 -0.76
N ARG A 39 28.91 -15.83 0.36
CA ARG A 39 30.25 -15.68 0.93
C ARG A 39 31.33 -16.37 0.10
N MET A 40 31.02 -17.51 -0.52
CA MET A 40 31.94 -18.19 -1.43
C MET A 40 32.10 -17.47 -2.77
N ALA A 41 31.04 -16.84 -3.29
CA ALA A 41 31.08 -16.03 -4.51
C ALA A 41 31.94 -14.77 -4.36
N LEU A 42 31.99 -14.17 -3.17
CA LEU A 42 32.79 -12.97 -2.89
C LEU A 42 34.27 -13.26 -2.60
N SER A 43 34.64 -14.50 -2.26
CA SER A 43 36.04 -14.91 -2.06
C SER A 43 36.79 -15.30 -3.35
N ALA A 44 36.12 -15.35 -4.50
CA ALA A 44 36.69 -15.82 -5.76
C ALA A 44 37.32 -14.71 -6.64
N TYR A 45 37.38 -13.45 -6.17
CA TYR A 45 38.00 -12.34 -6.91
C TYR A 45 39.38 -11.97 -6.35
N PRO A 46 40.48 -12.24 -7.07
CA PRO A 46 41.81 -11.79 -6.65
C PRO A 46 41.99 -10.33 -7.05
N GLY A 47 41.97 -9.43 -6.07
CA GLY A 47 42.49 -8.09 -6.22
C GLY A 47 41.53 -6.97 -5.83
N ARG A 48 41.41 -6.73 -4.52
CA ARG A 48 41.41 -5.38 -3.92
C ARG A 48 41.51 -5.51 -2.40
N ARG A 49 42.58 -4.93 -1.84
CA ARG A 49 42.81 -4.81 -0.40
C ARG A 49 42.13 -3.54 0.13
N LYS A 50 41.64 -3.66 1.38
CA LYS A 50 41.29 -2.63 2.36
C LYS A 50 40.01 -1.83 2.13
N TYR A 51 38.90 -2.37 2.64
CA TYR A 51 37.94 -1.64 3.47
C TYR A 51 37.31 -2.64 4.44
N THR A 52 38.01 -2.91 5.53
CA THR A 52 37.43 -3.53 6.72
C THR A 52 37.94 -2.69 7.86
N ASP A 53 37.08 -1.78 8.35
CA ASP A 53 37.00 -1.34 9.74
C ASP A 53 35.88 -0.28 9.80
N ALA A 54 34.83 -0.61 10.58
CA ALA A 54 33.71 0.23 11.04
C ALA A 54 32.32 -0.29 10.67
N TRP A 55 31.96 -1.49 11.13
CA TRP A 55 30.57 -1.81 11.48
C TRP A 55 30.57 -2.44 12.87
N ALA A 56 30.74 -1.58 13.88
CA ALA A 56 30.53 -1.93 15.26
C ALA A 56 29.02 -2.01 15.52
N LEU A 57 28.49 -3.24 15.59
CA LEU A 57 27.15 -3.49 16.12
C LEU A 57 27.22 -3.46 17.66
N SER A 58 26.40 -2.59 18.26
CA SER A 58 26.05 -2.55 19.69
C SER A 58 24.64 -1.94 19.81
N PRO A 59 23.79 -2.27 20.80
CA PRO A 59 23.58 -3.56 21.46
C PRO A 59 22.07 -3.90 21.53
N VAL A 60 21.54 -4.73 20.62
CA VAL A 60 20.15 -5.27 20.74
C VAL A 60 20.11 -6.54 21.63
N ARG A 61 21.27 -7.00 22.12
CA ARG A 61 21.41 -8.32 22.76
C ARG A 61 21.09 -8.40 24.26
N LYS A 62 20.51 -7.37 24.88
CA LYS A 62 20.30 -7.34 26.35
C LYS A 62 18.85 -7.31 26.86
N ARG A 63 17.81 -7.44 26.02
CA ARG A 63 16.41 -7.26 26.49
C ARG A 63 15.54 -8.52 26.59
N TYR A 64 15.90 -9.64 25.98
CA TYR A 64 15.03 -10.83 25.98
C TYR A 64 15.81 -12.08 26.39
N GLY A 65 16.17 -12.16 27.67
CA GLY A 65 16.72 -13.36 28.29
C GLY A 65 15.66 -14.47 28.37
N TRP A 66 15.48 -15.21 27.27
CA TRP A 66 14.58 -16.36 27.21
C TRP A 66 15.40 -17.62 26.90
N SER A 67 15.52 -18.48 27.90
CA SER A 67 15.92 -19.89 27.73
C SER A 67 14.68 -20.70 27.38
N PHE A 68 14.79 -21.50 26.33
CA PHE A 68 13.71 -22.35 25.82
C PHE A 68 13.58 -23.60 26.70
N GLU A 69 12.73 -23.54 27.73
CA GLU A 69 12.17 -24.69 28.43
C GLU A 69 11.07 -24.22 29.38
N GLN A 70 9.79 -24.50 29.08
CA GLN A 70 8.75 -24.97 30.01
C GLN A 70 7.31 -24.76 29.49
N SER A 71 6.54 -25.85 29.62
CA SER A 71 5.09 -25.92 29.88
C SER A 71 4.10 -25.97 28.70
N VAL A 72 3.74 -27.21 28.33
CA VAL A 72 2.42 -27.59 27.79
C VAL A 72 1.76 -28.52 28.82
N SER A 73 0.64 -28.09 29.40
CA SER A 73 -0.31 -28.80 30.30
C SER A 73 -1.05 -27.72 31.13
N THR A 74 -2.36 -27.62 31.34
CA THR A 74 -3.60 -28.42 31.14
C THR A 74 -4.79 -27.47 31.46
N VAL A 75 -6.03 -27.80 31.03
CA VAL A 75 -7.38 -27.66 31.69
C VAL A 75 -8.45 -27.56 30.58
N LEU A 76 -9.10 -28.64 30.16
CA LEU A 76 -10.28 -29.39 30.70
C LEU A 76 -11.67 -28.73 30.54
N ASN A 77 -12.47 -29.39 29.69
CA ASN A 77 -13.86 -29.88 29.88
C ASN A 77 -15.13 -29.00 29.77
N GLN A 78 -16.04 -29.56 28.96
CA GLN A 78 -17.51 -29.65 29.05
C GLN A 78 -18.38 -28.39 28.95
N VAL A 79 -19.21 -28.34 27.91
CA VAL A 79 -20.59 -27.83 28.02
C VAL A 79 -21.55 -28.76 27.29
N ASP A 80 -22.45 -29.31 28.09
CA ASP A 80 -23.67 -30.01 27.75
C ASP A 80 -24.75 -28.97 27.38
N ILE A 81 -25.47 -29.16 26.26
CA ILE A 81 -26.46 -28.20 25.77
C ILE A 81 -27.84 -28.88 25.76
N GLY A 82 -28.74 -28.46 26.65
CA GLY A 82 -30.16 -28.52 26.34
C GLY A 82 -31.15 -28.47 27.50
N LYS A 83 -31.66 -27.26 27.75
CA LYS A 83 -33.09 -26.86 27.88
C LYS A 83 -33.39 -26.06 29.14
N VAL A 84 -33.28 -24.73 29.02
CA VAL A 84 -33.97 -23.78 29.91
C VAL A 84 -34.51 -22.63 29.05
N GLY A 85 -35.83 -22.48 28.98
CA GLY A 85 -36.49 -21.28 28.42
C GLY A 85 -36.48 -20.14 29.44
N PRO A 86 -36.52 -18.86 29.04
CA PRO A 86 -36.40 -17.77 30.00
C PRO A 86 -37.73 -17.53 30.73
N LYS A 87 -37.73 -17.76 32.04
CA LYS A 87 -38.62 -17.06 32.98
C LYS A 87 -37.80 -15.95 33.63
N ILE A 88 -38.14 -14.69 33.35
CA ILE A 88 -37.58 -13.55 34.06
C ILE A 88 -38.49 -13.24 35.25
N ALA A 89 -38.00 -13.48 36.46
CA ALA A 89 -38.61 -12.97 37.69
C ALA A 89 -37.84 -11.71 38.10
N VAL A 90 -38.53 -10.57 38.19
CA VAL A 90 -37.97 -9.32 38.70
C VAL A 90 -38.32 -9.21 40.19
N MET A 91 -37.31 -9.14 41.05
CA MET A 91 -37.50 -8.80 42.47
C MET A 91 -37.47 -7.27 42.67
N PRO A 92 -38.25 -6.72 43.61
CA PRO A 92 -38.24 -5.29 43.89
C PRO A 92 -37.06 -4.89 44.79
N GLY A 93 -36.19 -4.02 44.29
CA GLY A 93 -35.13 -3.35 45.04
C GLY A 93 -34.25 -2.50 44.10
N PRO A 94 -33.70 -1.35 44.56
CA PRO A 94 -32.91 -0.47 43.71
C PRO A 94 -31.52 -1.06 43.52
N LYS A 95 -31.32 -1.84 42.45
CA LYS A 95 -29.99 -2.22 41.97
C LYS A 95 -29.78 -1.58 40.60
N ARG A 96 -28.71 -0.81 40.48
CA ARG A 96 -28.17 -0.34 39.20
C ARG A 96 -27.73 -1.57 38.42
N VAL A 97 -28.32 -1.81 37.25
CA VAL A 97 -27.92 -2.88 36.33
C VAL A 97 -27.22 -2.18 35.18
N ASP A 98 -25.90 -2.23 35.17
CA ASP A 98 -25.10 -1.47 34.19
C ASP A 98 -25.02 -2.15 32.81
N THR A 99 -25.39 -3.45 32.72
CA THR A 99 -25.35 -4.20 31.44
C THR A 99 -26.45 -5.25 31.38
N ILE A 100 -27.26 -5.23 30.32
CA ILE A 100 -28.18 -6.32 29.96
C ILE A 100 -27.84 -6.79 28.55
N THR A 101 -27.39 -8.04 28.43
CA THR A 101 -27.15 -8.68 27.13
C THR A 101 -28.45 -9.33 26.65
N VAL A 102 -29.02 -8.85 25.53
CA VAL A 102 -30.19 -9.45 24.90
C VAL A 102 -29.78 -10.14 23.60
N ASN A 103 -29.78 -11.47 23.60
CA ASN A 103 -29.60 -12.25 22.37
C ASN A 103 -30.97 -12.42 21.68
N ARG A 104 -31.17 -11.76 20.54
CA ARG A 104 -32.36 -11.96 19.71
C ARG A 104 -32.07 -13.08 18.70
N SER A 105 -32.65 -14.25 18.93
CA SER A 105 -32.74 -15.31 17.93
C SER A 105 -33.90 -15.00 16.99
N LEU A 106 -33.61 -14.72 15.72
CA LEU A 106 -34.62 -14.69 14.65
C LEU A 106 -34.54 -16.02 13.90
N SER A 107 -35.57 -16.87 14.08
CA SER A 107 -35.71 -18.12 13.35
C SER A 107 -36.22 -17.82 11.94
N GLY A 108 -35.32 -17.77 10.97
CA GLY A 108 -35.62 -17.83 9.54
C GLY A 108 -34.91 -19.04 8.93
N THR A 109 -35.67 -19.95 8.32
CA THR A 109 -35.11 -21.12 7.63
C THR A 109 -34.30 -20.68 6.43
N GLY A 110 -32.98 -20.94 6.46
CA GLY A 110 -32.13 -20.95 5.27
C GLY A 110 -31.28 -19.71 5.03
N SER A 111 -30.32 -19.41 5.92
CA SER A 111 -29.05 -18.74 5.58
C SER A 111 -28.08 -18.83 6.77
N ARG A 112 -26.77 -18.81 6.50
CA ARG A 112 -25.71 -18.97 7.51
C ARG A 112 -25.81 -17.86 8.56
N TYR A 113 -25.84 -18.26 9.83
CA TYR A 113 -25.83 -17.35 10.97
C TYR A 113 -24.48 -16.64 11.12
N VAL A 114 -24.51 -15.32 11.22
CA VAL A 114 -23.48 -14.53 11.91
C VAL A 114 -24.19 -13.77 13.02
N GLY A 115 -23.82 -14.04 14.26
CA GLY A 115 -24.40 -13.38 15.42
C GLY A 115 -23.98 -11.92 15.47
N THR A 116 -24.94 -11.00 15.43
CA THR A 116 -24.70 -9.58 15.73
C THR A 116 -24.90 -9.36 17.23
N THR A 117 -23.82 -9.06 17.96
CA THR A 117 -23.92 -8.59 19.34
C THR A 117 -24.09 -7.08 19.34
N LEU A 118 -25.29 -6.61 19.70
CA LEU A 118 -25.55 -5.19 19.96
C LEU A 118 -25.23 -4.89 21.42
N LEU A 119 -24.19 -4.10 21.67
CA LEU A 119 -23.91 -3.50 22.97
C LEU A 119 -24.55 -2.11 22.99
N GLY A 120 -25.60 -1.95 23.81
CA GLY A 120 -26.26 -0.67 24.04
C GLY A 120 -26.35 -0.36 25.53
N ARG A 121 -26.30 0.92 25.90
CA ARG A 121 -26.48 1.38 27.27
C ARG A 121 -27.96 1.64 27.53
N ILE A 122 -28.56 0.92 28.47
CA ILE A 122 -29.95 1.17 28.88
C ILE A 122 -29.92 2.19 30.02
N ILE A 123 -30.38 3.42 29.76
CA ILE A 123 -30.61 4.40 30.82
C ILE A 123 -32.09 4.36 31.18
N ALA A 124 -32.43 3.71 32.29
CA ALA A 124 -33.76 3.80 32.87
C ALA A 124 -33.90 5.13 33.62
N THR A 125 -34.75 6.03 33.13
CA THR A 125 -35.15 7.25 33.86
C THR A 125 -36.64 7.19 34.18
N GLY A 126 -36.98 7.31 35.47
CA GLY A 126 -38.36 7.44 35.94
C GLY A 126 -38.53 7.14 37.43
N GLN A 127 -39.17 8.06 38.16
CA GLN A 127 -39.86 7.78 39.42
C GLN A 127 -41.33 7.48 39.10
N GLY A 128 -41.81 6.29 39.50
CA GLY A 128 -43.22 5.87 39.30
C GLY A 128 -43.40 4.79 38.23
N SER A 129 -44.62 4.27 38.11
CA SER A 129 -45.01 3.05 37.37
C SER A 129 -44.96 3.15 35.83
N GLN A 130 -44.21 4.11 35.28
CA GLN A 130 -43.95 4.23 33.85
C GLN A 130 -42.46 4.51 33.61
N SER A 131 -41.70 3.45 33.35
CA SER A 131 -40.33 3.55 32.86
C SER A 131 -40.33 3.70 31.33
N ARG A 132 -39.71 4.78 30.83
CA ARG A 132 -39.47 4.99 29.40
C ARG A 132 -38.07 4.47 29.06
N ILE A 133 -38.00 3.44 28.22
CA ILE A 133 -36.72 2.97 27.66
C ILE A 133 -36.39 3.88 26.48
N ARG A 134 -35.36 4.72 26.63
CA ARG A 134 -34.80 5.49 25.52
C ARG A 134 -33.61 4.71 24.99
N TRP A 135 -33.69 4.27 23.74
CA TRP A 135 -32.53 3.79 23.01
C TRP A 135 -31.75 5.03 22.57
N GLU A 136 -30.63 5.31 23.23
CA GLU A 136 -29.62 6.16 22.61
C GLU A 136 -28.93 5.29 21.57
N ASN A 137 -29.06 5.69 20.29
CA ASN A 137 -28.26 5.11 19.23
C ASN A 137 -26.81 5.46 19.57
N ALA A 138 -26.12 4.56 20.27
CA ALA A 138 -24.67 4.50 20.16
C ALA A 138 -24.43 4.35 18.66
N CYS A 139 -23.83 5.38 18.06
CA CYS A 139 -23.35 5.33 16.69
C CYS A 139 -22.20 4.32 16.67
N MET A 140 -22.54 3.02 16.77
CA MET A 140 -21.65 1.98 16.27
C MET A 140 -21.68 2.18 14.77
N THR A 141 -20.72 2.94 14.25
CA THR A 141 -20.43 3.00 12.84
C THR A 141 -20.05 1.58 12.44
N GLN A 142 -21.04 0.79 12.03
CA GLN A 142 -20.81 -0.54 11.51
C GLN A 142 -19.91 -0.37 10.30
N VAL A 143 -18.78 -1.07 10.30
CA VAL A 143 -18.00 -1.26 9.09
C VAL A 143 -18.93 -1.95 8.09
N ASP A 144 -19.33 -1.20 7.08
CA ASP A 144 -20.31 -1.61 6.08
C ASP A 144 -19.88 -2.93 5.41
N ASP A 145 -20.86 -3.73 4.97
CA ASP A 145 -20.62 -4.93 4.16
C ASP A 145 -19.92 -4.60 2.84
N ALA A 146 -19.97 -3.33 2.40
CA ALA A 146 -19.19 -2.81 1.28
C ALA A 146 -17.66 -2.88 1.48
N VAL A 147 -17.17 -2.98 2.73
CA VAL A 147 -15.72 -3.08 2.99
C VAL A 147 -15.19 -4.47 2.61
N PRO A 148 -14.08 -4.55 1.84
CA PRO A 148 -13.44 -5.81 1.46
C PRO A 148 -13.18 -6.74 2.65
N VAL A 149 -13.39 -8.04 2.46
CA VAL A 149 -13.42 -9.04 3.54
C VAL A 149 -12.09 -9.09 4.28
N ARG A 150 -10.96 -8.97 3.57
CA ARG A 150 -9.61 -8.96 4.13
C ARG A 150 -9.37 -7.75 5.03
N LEU A 151 -9.91 -6.59 4.67
CA LEU A 151 -9.64 -5.34 5.37
C LEU A 151 -10.58 -5.10 6.55
N ARG A 152 -11.77 -5.71 6.51
CA ARG A 152 -12.85 -5.52 7.49
C ARG A 152 -12.44 -5.74 8.95
N PRO A 153 -11.69 -6.81 9.33
CA PRO A 153 -11.31 -7.02 10.73
C PRO A 153 -10.41 -5.90 11.26
N THR A 154 -9.45 -5.45 10.45
CA THR A 154 -8.53 -4.37 10.84
C THR A 154 -9.27 -3.05 10.95
N LEU A 155 -10.09 -2.71 9.94
CA LEU A 155 -10.86 -1.47 9.97
C LEU A 155 -11.85 -1.42 11.14
N ALA A 156 -12.48 -2.55 11.49
CA ALA A 156 -13.37 -2.60 12.66
C ALA A 156 -12.63 -2.31 13.98
N ARG A 157 -11.41 -2.82 14.16
CA ARG A 157 -10.58 -2.51 15.33
C ARG A 157 -10.18 -1.04 15.36
N LEU A 158 -9.80 -0.46 14.22
CA LEU A 158 -9.45 0.95 14.10
C LEU A 158 -10.62 1.86 14.45
N VAL A 159 -11.82 1.60 13.92
CA VAL A 159 -13.03 2.37 14.22
C VAL A 159 -13.38 2.30 15.71
N ALA A 160 -13.31 1.12 16.32
CA ALA A 160 -13.55 0.97 17.75
C ALA A 160 -12.54 1.78 18.58
N ALA A 161 -11.24 1.64 18.29
CA ALA A 161 -10.18 2.35 19.01
C ALA A 161 -10.26 3.88 18.86
N CYS A 162 -10.57 4.38 17.66
CA CYS A 162 -10.78 5.82 17.44
C CYS A 162 -12.01 6.33 18.20
N SER A 163 -13.05 5.50 18.34
CA SER A 163 -14.26 5.86 19.09
C SER A 163 -13.95 5.96 20.58
N ASP A 164 -13.21 4.98 21.10
CA ASP A 164 -12.91 4.84 22.53
C ASP A 164 -11.82 5.79 23.05
N ASP A 165 -10.94 6.30 22.18
CA ASP A 165 -9.85 7.21 22.57
C ASP A 165 -10.31 8.69 22.52
N ASP A 166 -10.49 9.32 23.69
CA ASP A 166 -10.92 10.72 23.81
C ASP A 166 -9.95 11.74 23.18
N ARG A 167 -8.68 11.36 22.99
CA ARG A 167 -7.67 12.19 22.32
C ARG A 167 -7.91 12.28 20.82
N VAL A 168 -8.56 11.27 20.23
CA VAL A 168 -8.98 11.26 18.82
C VAL A 168 -10.32 11.98 18.71
N ARG A 169 -10.30 13.16 18.08
CA ARG A 169 -11.48 14.02 17.90
C ARG A 169 -12.26 13.64 16.66
N SER A 170 -11.54 13.36 15.57
CA SER A 170 -12.12 12.91 14.31
C SER A 170 -11.18 11.91 13.64
N ALA A 171 -11.76 11.01 12.85
CA ALA A 171 -11.03 10.03 12.06
C ALA A 171 -11.75 9.82 10.72
N TRP A 172 -11.00 9.73 9.64
CA TRP A 172 -11.53 9.46 8.30
C TRP A 172 -10.51 8.66 7.48
N LEU A 173 -11.01 8.12 6.38
CA LEU A 173 -10.20 7.45 5.37
C LEU A 173 -10.06 8.36 4.14
N GLU A 174 -8.89 8.34 3.54
CA GLU A 174 -8.63 8.91 2.21
C GLU A 174 -8.42 7.80 1.18
N GLY A 175 -7.82 8.15 0.04
CA GLY A 175 -7.41 7.20 -0.98
C GLY A 175 -8.57 6.37 -1.55
N SER A 176 -8.34 5.05 -1.62
CA SER A 176 -9.29 4.15 -2.30
C SER A 176 -10.65 4.10 -1.60
N PHE A 177 -10.67 4.12 -0.26
CA PHE A 177 -11.89 4.10 0.56
C PHE A 177 -12.71 5.38 0.45
N ALA A 178 -12.05 6.54 0.32
CA ALA A 178 -12.75 7.79 0.04
C ALA A 178 -13.35 7.83 -1.37
N SER A 179 -12.70 7.17 -2.33
CA SER A 179 -13.17 7.14 -3.72
C SER A 179 -14.19 6.02 -4.03
N GLY A 180 -14.47 5.13 -3.07
CA GLY A 180 -15.33 3.96 -3.28
C GLY A 180 -14.73 2.92 -4.24
N LEU A 181 -13.40 2.92 -4.39
CA LEU A 181 -12.68 2.04 -5.29
C LEU A 181 -11.88 0.98 -4.51
N GLU A 182 -12.03 0.89 -3.20
CA GLU A 182 -11.33 -0.09 -2.38
C GLU A 182 -11.54 -1.54 -2.88
N ASP A 183 -10.50 -2.35 -2.73
CA ASP A 183 -10.48 -3.78 -3.01
C ASP A 183 -9.73 -4.53 -1.89
N GLU A 184 -9.67 -5.86 -1.97
CA GLU A 184 -9.02 -6.70 -0.95
C GLU A 184 -7.53 -6.36 -0.72
N TRP A 185 -6.89 -5.65 -1.64
CA TRP A 185 -5.46 -5.30 -1.63
C TRP A 185 -5.20 -3.81 -1.45
N SER A 186 -6.23 -3.06 -1.13
CA SER A 186 -6.12 -1.62 -0.91
C SER A 186 -5.42 -1.31 0.41
N ASP A 187 -4.67 -0.23 0.39
CA ASP A 187 -4.10 0.40 1.58
C ASP A 187 -5.24 1.02 2.42
N ILE A 188 -5.02 1.13 3.74
CA ILE A 188 -5.87 1.92 4.64
C ILE A 188 -5.18 3.25 4.90
N ASP A 189 -5.56 4.29 4.16
CA ASP A 189 -5.13 5.67 4.38
C ASP A 189 -5.91 6.27 5.56
N LEU A 190 -5.46 6.03 6.80
CA LEU A 190 -6.12 6.47 8.02
C LEU A 190 -5.60 7.82 8.47
N HIS A 191 -6.50 8.79 8.60
CA HIS A 191 -6.17 10.09 9.13
C HIS A 191 -6.87 10.34 10.46
N LEU A 192 -6.13 10.91 11.41
CA LEU A 192 -6.57 11.22 12.76
C LEU A 192 -6.40 12.70 13.05
N LEU A 193 -7.48 13.32 13.53
CA LEU A 193 -7.41 14.63 14.15
C LEU A 193 -7.31 14.46 15.66
N VAL A 194 -6.22 14.97 16.25
CA VAL A 194 -5.96 14.92 17.69
C VAL A 194 -5.65 16.32 18.23
N ASP A 195 -5.93 16.56 19.52
CA ASP A 195 -5.72 17.89 20.12
C ASP A 195 -4.23 18.24 20.25
N GLU A 196 -3.41 17.28 20.69
CA GLU A 196 -1.97 17.45 20.92
C GLU A 196 -1.16 16.43 20.09
N PRO A 197 -0.98 16.64 18.77
CA PRO A 197 -0.35 15.67 17.90
C PRO A 197 1.11 15.35 18.28
N ASN A 198 1.83 16.33 18.82
CA ASN A 198 3.21 16.12 19.29
C ASN A 198 3.30 15.25 20.55
N ALA A 199 2.23 15.16 21.35
CA ALA A 199 2.15 14.30 22.53
C ALA A 199 1.48 12.95 22.21
N PHE A 200 0.90 12.81 21.02
CA PHE A 200 0.22 11.59 20.58
C PHE A 200 1.22 10.65 19.90
N ASN A 201 1.64 9.61 20.62
CA ASN A 201 2.49 8.56 20.04
C ASN A 201 1.65 7.67 19.10
N ALA A 202 1.54 8.08 17.85
CA ALA A 202 0.68 7.47 16.83
C ALA A 202 1.00 5.98 16.58
N VAL A 203 2.30 5.64 16.55
CA VAL A 203 2.75 4.26 16.32
C VAL A 203 2.40 3.38 17.50
N GLU A 204 2.72 3.81 18.74
CA GLU A 204 2.36 3.05 19.95
C GLU A 204 0.85 2.88 20.09
N TRP A 205 0.08 3.92 19.75
CA TRP A 205 -1.37 3.84 19.70
C TRP A 205 -1.83 2.78 18.70
N LEU A 206 -1.29 2.76 17.48
CA LEU A 206 -1.67 1.77 16.47
C LEU A 206 -1.25 0.34 16.85
N GLU A 207 -0.06 0.16 17.41
CA GLU A 207 0.44 -1.14 17.89
C GLU A 207 -0.44 -1.73 18.99
N SER A 208 -1.08 -0.89 19.81
CA SER A 208 -2.02 -1.33 20.84
C SER A 208 -3.32 -1.92 20.28
N ILE A 209 -3.66 -1.59 19.02
CA ILE A 209 -4.90 -1.99 18.34
C ILE A 209 -4.67 -3.22 17.46
N THR A 210 -3.53 -3.27 16.79
CA THR A 210 -3.17 -4.34 15.87
C THR A 210 -1.66 -4.57 15.86
N PRO A 211 -1.19 -5.82 15.83
CA PRO A 211 0.23 -6.09 15.71
C PRO A 211 0.80 -5.47 14.43
N LEU A 212 1.99 -4.86 14.55
CA LEU A 212 2.75 -4.31 13.42
C LEU A 212 4.06 -5.09 13.22
N VAL A 213 4.44 -5.28 11.96
CA VAL A 213 5.75 -5.81 11.55
C VAL A 213 6.64 -4.72 10.93
N LEU A 214 6.05 -3.59 10.57
CA LEU A 214 6.72 -2.37 10.15
C LEU A 214 5.93 -1.18 10.67
N ALA A 215 6.64 -0.19 11.21
CA ALA A 215 6.12 1.15 11.48
C ALA A 215 7.29 2.12 11.33
N ASP A 216 7.21 3.04 10.37
CA ASP A 216 8.25 4.04 10.14
C ASP A 216 7.63 5.38 9.74
N SER A 217 8.33 6.47 10.03
CA SER A 217 7.90 7.80 9.59
C SER A 217 8.08 7.95 8.08
N ILE A 218 7.13 8.61 7.40
CA ILE A 218 7.28 8.91 5.98
C ILE A 218 8.18 10.15 5.82
N PRO A 219 9.34 10.04 5.14
CA PRO A 219 10.27 11.16 5.02
C PRO A 219 9.62 12.39 4.38
N GLY A 220 9.75 13.54 5.04
CA GLY A 220 9.21 14.82 4.57
C GLY A 220 7.73 15.07 4.89
N LEU A 221 7.02 14.10 5.48
CA LEU A 221 5.63 14.25 5.92
C LEU A 221 5.54 14.13 7.44
N PHE A 222 5.47 15.28 8.12
CA PHE A 222 5.37 15.31 9.57
C PHE A 222 4.05 14.69 10.04
N GLY A 223 4.11 13.80 11.03
CA GLY A 223 2.93 13.10 11.54
C GLY A 223 2.39 11.98 10.65
N ALA A 224 3.09 11.64 9.55
CA ALA A 224 2.71 10.54 8.68
C ALA A 224 3.62 9.32 8.89
N PHE A 225 3.01 8.14 8.91
CA PHE A 225 3.68 6.87 9.17
C PHE A 225 3.21 5.83 8.18
N ILE A 226 4.16 5.02 7.72
CA ILE A 226 3.89 3.80 6.97
C ILE A 226 3.86 2.62 7.95
N CYS A 227 2.76 1.87 7.99
CA CYS A 227 2.57 0.75 8.91
C CYS A 227 2.12 -0.52 8.18
N LEU A 228 2.58 -1.68 8.64
CA LEU A 228 2.24 -2.97 8.04
C LEU A 228 1.91 -4.00 9.12
N THR A 229 0.78 -4.68 8.98
CA THR A 229 0.41 -5.81 9.85
C THR A 229 1.04 -7.13 9.38
N PRO A 230 1.09 -8.19 10.21
CA PRO A 230 1.54 -9.53 9.77
C PRO A 230 0.78 -10.09 8.58
N GLU A 231 -0.49 -9.71 8.40
CA GLU A 231 -1.36 -10.11 7.28
C GLU A 231 -1.15 -9.25 6.03
N TRP A 232 -0.10 -8.41 6.02
CA TRP A 232 0.22 -7.46 4.95
C TRP A 232 -0.88 -6.43 4.70
N VAL A 233 -1.66 -6.08 5.72
CA VAL A 233 -2.54 -4.91 5.62
C VAL A 233 -1.67 -3.69 5.80
N HIS A 234 -1.60 -2.88 4.76
CA HIS A 234 -0.85 -1.63 4.73
C HIS A 234 -1.73 -0.50 5.27
N ILE A 235 -1.19 0.28 6.21
CA ILE A 235 -1.89 1.37 6.87
C ILE A 235 -0.99 2.60 6.77
N ASP A 236 -1.40 3.58 5.98
CA ASP A 236 -0.77 4.91 5.96
C ASP A 236 -1.48 5.73 7.03
N LEU A 237 -0.81 6.00 8.15
CA LEU A 237 -1.36 6.71 9.30
C LEU A 237 -0.89 8.16 9.29
N VAL A 238 -1.81 9.11 9.21
CA VAL A 238 -1.51 10.54 9.27
C VAL A 238 -2.18 11.18 10.47
N VAL A 239 -1.40 11.89 11.29
CA VAL A 239 -1.89 12.58 12.49
C VAL A 239 -1.82 14.08 12.29
N HIS A 240 -2.95 14.72 12.49
CA HIS A 240 -3.16 16.12 12.20
C HIS A 240 -3.43 16.95 13.44
N SER A 241 -3.08 18.23 13.35
CA SER A 241 -3.47 19.26 14.30
C SER A 241 -4.72 19.99 13.81
N ARG A 242 -5.50 20.54 14.75
CA ARG A 242 -6.71 21.34 14.45
C ARG A 242 -6.49 22.51 13.48
N ALA A 243 -5.26 23.03 13.39
CA ALA A 243 -4.94 24.18 12.54
C ALA A 243 -4.63 23.80 11.08
N ALA A 244 -4.32 22.53 10.78
CA ALA A 244 -3.72 22.15 9.50
C ALA A 244 -4.71 21.70 8.42
N GLU A 245 -5.95 21.35 8.78
CA GLU A 245 -6.70 20.35 8.00
C GLU A 245 -8.08 20.76 7.48
N LEU A 246 -8.73 21.76 8.08
CA LEU A 246 -10.05 22.20 7.62
C LEU A 246 -9.99 23.00 6.29
N ALA A 247 -8.82 23.09 5.66
CA ALA A 247 -8.58 23.90 4.48
C ALA A 247 -8.60 23.12 3.15
N GLN A 248 -8.61 21.78 3.16
CA GLN A 248 -8.48 20.99 1.93
C GLN A 248 -9.79 20.30 1.54
N ASP A 249 -10.23 20.51 0.29
CA ASP A 249 -11.38 19.83 -0.33
C ASP A 249 -10.99 18.44 -0.84
N THR A 250 -10.34 17.66 0.03
CA THR A 250 -9.90 16.30 -0.30
C THR A 250 -11.09 15.35 -0.10
N PRO A 251 -11.34 14.42 -1.05
CA PRO A 251 -12.31 13.36 -0.86
C PRO A 251 -11.99 12.55 0.38
N ARG A 252 -12.98 12.36 1.25
CA ARG A 252 -12.83 11.61 2.49
C ARG A 252 -14.06 10.80 2.84
N ARG A 253 -13.83 9.68 3.53
CA ARG A 253 -14.88 8.86 4.16
C ARG A 253 -14.75 8.96 5.67
N VAL A 254 -15.66 9.68 6.30
CA VAL A 254 -15.62 9.97 7.74
C VAL A 254 -16.01 8.72 8.53
N LEU A 255 -15.12 8.33 9.46
CA LEU A 255 -15.37 7.23 10.39
C LEU A 255 -16.00 7.75 11.68
N ILE A 256 -15.42 8.83 12.23
CA ILE A 256 -15.81 9.48 13.49
C ILE A 256 -15.61 10.99 13.35
N ASP A 257 -16.55 11.77 13.88
CA ASP A 257 -16.41 13.22 14.02
C ASP A 257 -17.10 13.70 15.31
N LYS A 258 -16.38 13.65 16.44
CA LYS A 258 -16.94 13.93 17.78
C LYS A 258 -17.35 15.39 17.95
N ASP A 259 -16.70 16.28 17.21
CA ASP A 259 -16.86 17.73 17.31
C ASP A 259 -17.55 18.35 16.09
N SER A 260 -17.98 17.54 15.11
CA SER A 260 -18.56 18.01 13.85
C SER A 260 -17.66 18.99 13.08
N LEU A 261 -16.34 18.74 13.10
CA LEU A 261 -15.34 19.64 12.51
C LEU A 261 -15.15 19.41 11.03
N ILE A 262 -15.24 18.16 10.58
CA ILE A 262 -14.79 17.74 9.25
C ILE A 262 -15.93 17.74 8.23
N GLY A 263 -17.18 17.70 8.70
CA GLY A 263 -18.37 17.65 7.84
C GLY A 263 -18.64 16.24 7.32
N ARG A 264 -19.58 16.10 6.37
CA ARG A 264 -19.96 14.80 5.78
C ARG A 264 -18.99 14.41 4.67
N ASP A 265 -19.02 13.12 4.32
CA ASP A 265 -18.28 12.53 3.19
C ASP A 265 -18.32 13.42 1.94
N THR A 266 -17.15 13.81 1.48
CA THR A 266 -16.96 14.49 0.19
C THR A 266 -16.73 13.43 -0.86
N ALA A 267 -17.80 13.03 -1.56
CA ALA A 267 -17.66 12.14 -2.69
C ALA A 267 -16.90 12.85 -3.81
N ARG A 268 -15.88 12.19 -4.36
CA ARG A 268 -15.10 12.75 -5.47
C ARG A 268 -15.99 12.94 -6.68
N THR A 269 -16.12 14.17 -7.18
CA THR A 269 -16.58 14.39 -8.56
C THR A 269 -15.56 13.73 -9.49
N SER A 270 -15.97 13.06 -10.56
CA SER A 270 -14.99 12.40 -11.45
C SER A 270 -13.94 13.41 -11.94
N ASP A 271 -12.69 13.28 -11.46
CA ASP A 271 -11.52 14.12 -11.81
C ASP A 271 -11.09 14.05 -13.30
N VAL A 272 -12.00 13.69 -14.20
CA VAL A 272 -11.76 13.71 -15.65
C VAL A 272 -12.00 15.13 -16.12
N GLY A 273 -10.92 15.91 -16.19
CA GLY A 273 -10.93 17.24 -16.78
C GLY A 273 -10.90 17.20 -18.30
N SER A 274 -10.66 18.35 -18.92
CA SER A 274 -10.33 18.41 -20.34
C SER A 274 -8.87 17.99 -20.56
N PRO A 275 -8.53 17.40 -21.72
CA PRO A 275 -7.13 17.11 -22.06
C PRO A 275 -6.26 18.37 -21.96
N TYR A 276 -5.04 18.21 -21.46
CA TYR A 276 -4.09 19.32 -21.29
C TYR A 276 -2.70 18.93 -21.77
N PHE A 277 -1.89 19.91 -22.20
CA PHE A 277 -0.54 19.66 -22.69
C PHE A 277 0.51 19.76 -21.57
N PRO A 278 1.22 18.66 -21.22
CA PRO A 278 2.20 18.67 -20.14
C PRO A 278 3.58 19.15 -20.66
N GLY A 279 3.68 20.43 -21.04
CA GLY A 279 4.85 20.97 -21.75
C GLY A 279 6.20 20.78 -21.06
N ARG A 280 6.25 20.84 -19.71
CA ARG A 280 7.48 20.59 -18.95
C ARG A 280 7.92 19.12 -19.05
N GLN A 281 6.99 18.18 -18.97
CA GLN A 281 7.25 16.75 -19.08
C GLN A 281 7.73 16.40 -20.50
N VAL A 282 7.19 17.05 -21.53
CA VAL A 282 7.67 16.91 -22.92
C VAL A 282 9.12 17.38 -23.04
N GLN A 283 9.48 18.53 -22.46
CA GLN A 283 10.87 18.99 -22.44
C GLN A 283 11.79 18.01 -21.71
N ILE A 284 11.36 17.48 -20.56
CA ILE A 284 12.12 16.46 -19.82
C ILE A 284 12.28 15.19 -20.68
N PHE A 285 11.25 14.76 -21.39
CA PHE A 285 11.33 13.59 -22.28
C PHE A 285 12.38 13.78 -23.38
N LEU A 286 12.34 14.92 -24.08
CA LEU A 286 13.30 15.24 -25.13
C LEU A 286 14.74 15.38 -24.59
N TYR A 287 14.90 15.89 -23.37
CA TYR A 287 16.18 15.91 -22.67
C TYR A 287 16.65 14.49 -22.32
N SER A 288 15.77 13.65 -21.78
CA SER A 288 16.09 12.26 -21.41
C SER A 288 16.51 11.41 -22.61
N MET A 289 15.90 11.66 -23.76
CA MET A 289 16.36 11.08 -25.02
C MET A 289 17.83 11.42 -25.31
N GLY A 290 18.23 12.68 -25.15
CA GLY A 290 19.63 13.09 -25.31
C GLY A 290 20.56 12.44 -24.28
N THR A 291 20.14 12.34 -23.02
CA THR A 291 20.95 11.69 -21.98
C THR A 291 21.11 10.19 -22.21
N ALA A 292 20.11 9.52 -22.80
CA ALA A 292 20.18 8.10 -23.11
C ALA A 292 21.30 7.77 -24.12
N VAL A 293 21.50 8.64 -25.12
CA VAL A 293 22.63 8.55 -26.07
C VAL A 293 23.95 8.56 -25.31
N ALA A 294 24.14 9.54 -24.41
CA ALA A 294 25.36 9.65 -23.63
C ALA A 294 25.64 8.41 -22.76
N SER A 295 24.60 7.82 -22.15
CA SER A 295 24.73 6.59 -21.35
C SER A 295 25.06 5.37 -22.20
N LEU A 296 24.49 5.26 -23.40
CA LEU A 296 24.80 4.19 -24.36
C LEU A 296 26.27 4.24 -24.79
N HIS A 297 26.82 5.41 -25.15
CA HIS A 297 28.24 5.53 -25.50
C HIS A 297 29.19 5.21 -24.35
N ARG A 298 28.76 5.41 -23.10
CA ARG A 298 29.55 5.03 -21.92
C ARG A 298 29.46 3.54 -21.59
N GLY A 299 28.57 2.80 -22.26
CA GLY A 299 28.26 1.41 -21.91
C GLY A 299 27.55 1.28 -20.57
N ASP A 300 26.96 2.36 -20.04
CA ASP A 300 26.23 2.34 -18.75
C ASP A 300 24.79 1.85 -18.96
N LEU A 301 24.67 0.56 -19.25
CA LEU A 301 23.38 -0.06 -19.57
C LEU A 301 22.39 -0.06 -18.40
N ILE A 302 22.88 0.07 -17.16
CA ILE A 302 22.01 0.21 -15.98
C ILE A 302 21.37 1.60 -16.00
N ALA A 303 22.15 2.66 -16.22
CA ALA A 303 21.61 4.02 -16.34
C ALA A 303 20.67 4.16 -17.55
N VAL A 304 20.98 3.50 -18.67
CA VAL A 304 20.08 3.43 -19.82
C VAL A 304 18.77 2.77 -19.41
N SER A 305 18.82 1.59 -18.78
CA SER A 305 17.61 0.86 -18.34
C SER A 305 16.73 1.68 -17.40
N GLN A 306 17.33 2.39 -16.43
CA GLN A 306 16.61 3.29 -15.54
C GLN A 306 15.95 4.45 -16.28
N THR A 307 16.66 5.05 -17.24
CA THR A 307 16.13 6.14 -18.09
C THR A 307 14.97 5.64 -18.94
N THR A 308 15.10 4.47 -19.58
CA THR A 308 14.07 3.85 -20.39
C THR A 308 12.82 3.53 -19.56
N ALA A 309 13.00 2.97 -18.36
CA ALA A 309 11.90 2.71 -17.43
C ALA A 309 11.18 4.00 -17.01
N MET A 310 11.92 5.06 -16.66
CA MET A 310 11.35 6.38 -16.34
C MET A 310 10.59 6.97 -17.53
N MET A 311 11.14 6.89 -18.75
CA MET A 311 10.48 7.38 -19.96
C MET A 311 9.15 6.66 -20.21
N ARG A 312 9.11 5.34 -20.01
CA ARG A 312 7.88 4.54 -20.14
C ARG A 312 6.88 4.81 -19.00
N ASP A 313 7.29 4.55 -17.78
CA ASP A 313 6.37 4.40 -16.64
C ASP A 313 5.97 5.75 -16.03
N HIS A 314 6.83 6.77 -16.18
CA HIS A 314 6.53 8.12 -15.72
C HIS A 314 6.10 9.02 -16.87
N LEU A 315 6.92 9.20 -17.91
CA LEU A 315 6.65 10.24 -18.90
C LEU A 315 5.52 9.84 -19.87
N LEU A 316 5.60 8.67 -20.51
CA LEU A 316 4.59 8.21 -21.47
C LEU A 316 3.23 7.99 -20.80
N VAL A 317 3.21 7.35 -19.63
CA VAL A 317 1.96 7.16 -18.87
C VAL A 317 1.34 8.51 -18.48
N GLN A 318 2.11 9.47 -17.98
CA GLN A 318 1.57 10.80 -17.63
C GLN A 318 1.05 11.55 -18.86
N LEU A 319 1.70 11.41 -20.02
CA LEU A 319 1.17 11.95 -21.27
C LEU A 319 -0.20 11.34 -21.62
N MET A 320 -0.36 10.01 -21.50
CA MET A 320 -1.64 9.35 -21.74
C MET A 320 -2.73 9.74 -20.72
N LEU A 321 -2.35 9.99 -19.47
CA LEU A 321 -3.28 10.55 -18.46
C LEU A 321 -3.69 11.97 -18.82
N ALA A 322 -2.75 12.80 -19.27
CA ALA A 322 -3.04 14.15 -19.74
C ALA A 322 -3.93 14.17 -21.00
N GLU A 323 -3.77 13.20 -21.92
CA GLU A 323 -4.69 12.97 -23.04
C GLU A 323 -6.13 12.71 -22.58
N ASN A 324 -6.30 12.10 -21.41
CA ASN A 324 -7.61 11.78 -20.82
C ASN A 324 -8.09 12.86 -19.83
N GLY A 325 -7.39 14.00 -19.72
CA GLY A 325 -7.73 15.07 -18.80
C GLY A 325 -7.53 14.73 -17.32
N ILE A 326 -6.73 13.70 -17.02
CA ILE A 326 -6.42 13.26 -15.67
C ILE A 326 -5.17 13.98 -15.17
N GLY A 327 -5.32 14.72 -14.06
CA GLY A 327 -4.23 15.48 -13.45
C GLY A 327 -3.11 14.61 -12.87
N ASN A 328 -1.91 15.19 -12.72
CA ASN A 328 -0.72 14.53 -12.17
C ASN A 328 -0.94 13.97 -10.74
N GLU A 329 -1.85 14.58 -9.97
CA GLU A 329 -2.16 14.17 -8.59
C GLU A 329 -2.76 12.78 -8.49
N ALA A 330 -3.37 12.29 -9.57
CA ALA A 330 -3.97 10.97 -9.59
C ALA A 330 -2.91 9.85 -9.41
N GLY A 331 -1.63 10.11 -9.72
CA GLY A 331 -0.53 9.16 -9.64
C GLY A 331 -0.67 7.97 -10.61
N PRO A 332 0.35 7.09 -10.71
CA PRO A 332 0.33 5.94 -11.63
C PRO A 332 -0.44 4.72 -11.09
N LYS A 333 -1.04 4.79 -9.88
CA LYS A 333 -1.80 3.67 -9.32
C LYS A 333 -3.07 3.42 -10.17
N ARG A 334 -3.38 2.14 -10.44
CA ARG A 334 -4.60 1.67 -11.13
C ARG A 334 -4.84 2.23 -12.55
N LEU A 335 -3.84 2.12 -13.42
CA LEU A 335 -3.91 2.57 -14.82
C LEU A 335 -5.08 1.96 -15.63
N THR A 336 -5.51 0.73 -15.33
CA THR A 336 -6.53 -0.01 -16.10
C THR A 336 -7.89 0.70 -16.17
N GLY A 337 -8.22 1.57 -15.19
CA GLY A 337 -9.45 2.37 -15.21
C GLY A 337 -9.27 3.80 -15.73
N ARG A 338 -8.04 4.19 -16.05
CA ARG A 338 -7.67 5.57 -16.41
C ARG A 338 -7.12 5.70 -17.83
N LEU A 339 -6.71 4.59 -18.42
CA LEU A 339 -6.22 4.51 -19.79
C LEU A 339 -7.25 3.81 -20.68
N ASN A 340 -7.43 4.33 -21.89
CA ASN A 340 -8.30 3.70 -22.88
C ASN A 340 -7.65 2.45 -23.48
N SER A 341 -8.41 1.68 -24.27
CA SER A 341 -7.93 0.42 -24.86
C SER A 341 -6.74 0.60 -25.81
N GLU A 342 -6.68 1.71 -26.56
CA GLU A 342 -5.57 2.04 -27.46
C GLU A 342 -4.28 2.33 -26.68
N GLN A 343 -4.37 3.12 -25.61
CA GLN A 343 -3.26 3.44 -24.72
C GLN A 343 -2.74 2.19 -24.01
N MET A 344 -3.63 1.35 -23.50
CA MET A 344 -3.25 0.07 -22.89
C MET A 344 -2.61 -0.89 -23.90
N ALA A 345 -3.12 -0.95 -25.14
CA ALA A 345 -2.51 -1.73 -26.21
C ALA A 345 -1.10 -1.21 -26.55
N CYS A 346 -0.93 0.11 -26.61
CA CYS A 346 0.37 0.76 -26.82
C CYS A 346 1.38 0.34 -25.75
N LEU A 347 1.04 0.45 -24.45
CA LEU A 347 1.95 0.07 -23.35
C LEU A 347 2.31 -1.42 -23.34
N ARG A 348 1.37 -2.29 -23.74
CA ARG A 348 1.58 -3.75 -23.84
C ARG A 348 2.38 -4.16 -25.06
N GLY A 349 2.34 -3.35 -26.13
CA GLY A 349 3.09 -3.58 -27.36
C GLY A 349 4.54 -3.10 -27.29
N LEU A 350 4.93 -2.36 -26.25
CA LEU A 350 6.31 -1.92 -26.06
C LEU A 350 7.23 -3.14 -25.79
N PRO A 351 8.45 -3.15 -26.36
CA PRO A 351 9.46 -4.16 -26.06
C PRO A 351 9.77 -4.23 -24.56
N SER A 352 10.12 -5.43 -24.09
CA SER A 352 10.60 -5.62 -22.73
C SER A 352 11.91 -4.86 -22.49
N LEU A 353 12.05 -4.24 -21.32
CA LEU A 353 13.28 -3.56 -20.89
C LEU A 353 14.36 -4.61 -20.57
N GLY A 354 15.13 -5.03 -21.58
CA GLY A 354 16.21 -6.00 -21.41
C GLY A 354 17.45 -5.39 -20.76
N VAL A 355 18.46 -6.21 -20.44
CA VAL A 355 19.70 -5.74 -19.78
C VAL A 355 20.88 -5.55 -20.76
N ASN A 356 20.65 -5.79 -22.05
CA ASN A 356 21.66 -5.65 -23.09
C ASN A 356 21.36 -4.45 -23.99
N GLU A 357 22.40 -3.95 -24.65
CA GLU A 357 22.33 -2.75 -25.47
C GLU A 357 21.30 -2.84 -26.62
N PRO A 358 21.23 -3.91 -27.44
CA PRO A 358 20.19 -4.03 -28.48
C PRO A 358 18.77 -3.91 -27.93
N SER A 359 18.45 -4.62 -26.84
CA SER A 359 17.13 -4.57 -26.22
C SER A 359 16.78 -3.18 -25.67
N GLN A 360 17.79 -2.45 -25.16
CA GLN A 360 17.60 -1.09 -24.68
C GLN A 360 17.36 -0.10 -25.83
N ARG A 361 18.10 -0.22 -26.93
CA ARG A 361 17.90 0.60 -28.14
C ARG A 361 16.50 0.37 -28.71
N GLU A 362 16.08 -0.88 -28.85
CA GLU A 362 14.74 -1.25 -29.34
C GLU A 362 13.63 -0.67 -28.47
N ALA A 363 13.75 -0.79 -27.14
CA ALA A 363 12.78 -0.22 -26.21
C ALA A 363 12.74 1.31 -26.25
N LEU A 364 13.91 1.97 -26.27
CA LEU A 364 14.04 3.42 -26.36
C LEU A 364 13.38 3.97 -27.63
N GLU A 365 13.62 3.34 -28.77
CA GLU A 365 13.03 3.72 -30.06
C GLU A 365 11.50 3.58 -30.04
N ALA A 366 11.00 2.43 -29.58
CA ALA A 366 9.57 2.18 -29.50
C ALA A 366 8.85 3.18 -28.56
N ILE A 367 9.45 3.49 -27.41
CA ILE A 367 8.93 4.49 -26.46
C ILE A 367 8.99 5.90 -27.07
N ALA A 368 10.09 6.28 -27.71
CA ALA A 368 10.25 7.59 -28.34
C ALA A 368 9.21 7.80 -29.45
N SER A 369 9.03 6.81 -30.32
CA SER A 369 8.03 6.85 -31.39
C SER A 369 6.60 6.99 -30.84
N ALA A 370 6.24 6.17 -29.85
CA ALA A 370 4.93 6.25 -29.20
C ALA A 370 4.68 7.59 -28.50
N TYR A 371 5.68 8.12 -27.80
CA TYR A 371 5.58 9.37 -27.06
C TYR A 371 5.46 10.57 -27.99
N LEU A 372 6.37 10.72 -28.96
CA LEU A 372 6.41 11.89 -29.84
C LEU A 372 5.13 11.98 -30.67
N GLY A 373 4.66 10.86 -31.22
CA GLY A 373 3.42 10.83 -32.00
C GLY A 373 2.20 11.28 -31.18
N ARG A 374 2.12 10.89 -29.90
CA ARG A 374 1.06 11.31 -28.98
C ARG A 374 1.19 12.78 -28.56
N ALA A 375 2.40 13.19 -28.18
CA ALA A 375 2.67 14.52 -27.66
C ALA A 375 2.40 15.61 -28.72
N HIS A 376 2.75 15.35 -29.99
CA HIS A 376 2.41 16.24 -31.11
C HIS A 376 0.90 16.38 -31.32
N ARG A 377 0.16 15.26 -31.29
CA ARG A 377 -1.31 15.30 -31.43
C ARG A 377 -1.95 16.09 -30.29
N LEU A 378 -1.50 15.86 -29.06
CA LEU A 378 -2.01 16.56 -27.87
C LEU A 378 -1.67 18.05 -27.90
N ALA A 379 -0.44 18.42 -28.29
CA ALA A 379 -0.07 19.83 -28.48
C ALA A 379 -0.99 20.51 -29.49
N GLY A 380 -1.27 19.84 -30.61
CA GLY A 380 -2.19 20.33 -31.64
C GLY A 380 -3.61 20.53 -31.13
N SER A 381 -4.17 19.54 -30.41
CA SER A 381 -5.55 19.63 -29.88
C SER A 381 -5.70 20.65 -28.75
N CYS A 382 -4.64 20.87 -27.98
CA CYS A 382 -4.62 21.86 -26.89
C CYS A 382 -4.17 23.25 -27.36
N HIS A 383 -3.82 23.44 -28.64
CA HIS A 383 -3.22 24.67 -29.17
C HIS A 383 -2.00 25.15 -28.37
N ALA A 384 -1.17 24.21 -27.92
CA ALA A 384 -0.02 24.49 -27.06
C ALA A 384 1.28 24.64 -27.86
N ASP A 385 2.21 25.44 -27.33
CA ASP A 385 3.53 25.63 -27.93
C ASP A 385 4.36 24.34 -27.88
N TRP A 386 4.94 23.97 -29.01
CA TRP A 386 5.81 22.81 -29.13
C TRP A 386 7.30 23.22 -29.08
N PRO A 387 8.16 22.54 -28.28
CA PRO A 387 9.59 22.83 -28.22
C PRO A 387 10.37 22.31 -29.45
N ALA A 388 10.06 22.87 -30.63
CA ALA A 388 10.51 22.39 -31.93
C ALA A 388 12.04 22.35 -32.10
N GLU A 389 12.76 23.32 -31.53
CA GLU A 389 14.23 23.35 -31.62
C GLU A 389 14.88 22.24 -30.82
N LEU A 390 14.35 21.97 -29.61
CA LEU A 390 14.83 20.89 -28.75
C LEU A 390 14.56 19.53 -29.40
N GLU A 391 13.35 19.30 -29.93
CA GLU A 391 13.05 18.05 -30.65
C GLU A 391 13.99 17.86 -31.83
N ARG A 392 14.18 18.90 -32.65
CA ARG A 392 15.06 18.83 -33.82
C ARG A 392 16.51 18.51 -33.43
N ALA A 393 17.01 19.11 -32.35
CA ALA A 393 18.34 18.82 -31.83
C ALA A 393 18.47 17.37 -31.34
N THR A 394 17.50 16.89 -30.55
CA THR A 394 17.47 15.52 -30.04
C THR A 394 17.35 14.49 -31.14
N LYS A 395 16.46 14.69 -32.14
CA LYS A 395 16.30 13.78 -33.27
C LYS A 395 17.55 13.67 -34.13
N ARG A 396 18.25 14.79 -34.38
CA ARG A 396 19.55 14.76 -35.07
C ARG A 396 20.58 13.96 -34.29
N LEU A 397 20.70 14.20 -32.99
CA LEU A 397 21.62 13.45 -32.14
C LEU A 397 21.34 11.93 -32.20
N TRP A 398 20.07 11.51 -32.18
CA TRP A 398 19.71 10.10 -32.29
C TRP A 398 20.02 9.50 -33.66
N ALA A 399 19.77 10.26 -34.74
CA ALA A 399 20.10 9.83 -36.08
C ALA A 399 21.62 9.66 -36.26
N ASP A 400 22.40 10.65 -35.79
CA ASP A 400 23.85 10.69 -35.97
C ASP A 400 24.57 9.64 -35.11
N GLU A 401 24.15 9.48 -33.84
CA GLU A 401 24.88 8.65 -32.86
C GLU A 401 24.33 7.22 -32.73
N LEU A 402 23.03 7.02 -32.97
CA LEU A 402 22.38 5.72 -32.82
C LEU A 402 21.93 5.10 -34.15
N GLY A 403 21.93 5.88 -35.24
CA GLY A 403 21.36 5.44 -36.52
C GLY A 403 19.83 5.28 -36.50
N ILE A 404 19.14 5.93 -35.55
CA ILE A 404 17.69 5.82 -35.36
C ILE A 404 17.00 7.06 -35.93
N GLY A 405 16.10 6.86 -36.90
CA GLY A 405 15.28 7.92 -37.49
C GLY A 405 13.87 7.96 -36.88
N LEU A 406 13.55 9.03 -36.14
CA LEU A 406 12.27 9.23 -35.44
C LEU A 406 11.34 10.26 -36.07
#